data_AF-A0A8H6E204-F1
#
_entry.id   AF-A0A8H6E204-F1
#
_cell.length_a   1.000
_cell.length_b   1.000
_cell.length_c   1.000
_cell.angle_alpha   90.00
_cell.angle_beta   90.00
_cell.angle_gamma   90.00
#
_symmetry.space_group_name_H-M   'P 1'
#
loop_
_entity.id
_entity.type
_entity.pdbx_description
1 polymer ?
#
loop_
_entity_poly.entity_id
_entity_poly.type
_entity_poly.pdbx_seq_one_letter_code
_entity_poly.pdbx_strand_id
1 'polypeptide(L)'
;MSTQTWFDSLKRSFADVPVNGDNSISTTEFLEASESLSTLFDLSKERRRRKVEELRKLGELRGFTEEYQQEQGNKESRVCHKQRAPATDQRYDLAVERWKIWMLSRNEPEDRYFIKKEPDPPNQILKLFLESYIAQRKGNLPSQHSVCHNLSCFIGEWEKNTCRKLPNNVKDDVCVCAPLHPSNGSKLTELDIQSIFGLN
;
A
#
# COMPACT_ATOMS: atom_id res chain seq x y z
N MET A 1 -28.24 -47.31 -9.92
CA MET A 1 -28.25 -46.89 -8.50
C MET A 1 -28.70 -45.44 -8.48
N SER A 2 -29.93 -45.15 -8.04
CA SER A 2 -30.42 -43.77 -7.96
C SER A 2 -29.64 -43.02 -6.87
N THR A 3 -29.09 -41.86 -7.18
CA THR A 3 -28.30 -41.05 -6.25
C THR A 3 -29.26 -40.18 -5.43
N GLN A 4 -29.43 -40.51 -4.15
CA GLN A 4 -30.28 -39.72 -3.25
C GLN A 4 -29.66 -38.35 -3.00
N THR A 5 -30.45 -37.31 -3.19
CA THR A 5 -30.08 -35.90 -2.99
C THR A 5 -30.71 -35.37 -1.71
N TRP A 6 -30.25 -34.20 -1.25
CA TRP A 6 -30.88 -33.51 -0.12
C TRP A 6 -32.35 -33.15 -0.41
N PHE A 7 -32.72 -32.87 -1.68
CA PHE A 7 -34.10 -32.60 -2.05
C PHE A 7 -35.03 -33.79 -1.76
N ASP A 8 -34.50 -35.02 -1.87
CA ASP A 8 -35.23 -36.25 -1.56
C ASP A 8 -35.43 -36.48 -0.04
N SER A 9 -34.76 -35.68 0.80
CA SER A 9 -34.93 -35.70 2.27
C SER A 9 -35.89 -34.63 2.79
N LEU A 10 -36.44 -33.77 1.92
CA LEU A 10 -37.39 -32.75 2.32
C LEU A 10 -38.70 -33.40 2.80
N LYS A 11 -39.25 -32.90 3.91
CA LYS A 11 -40.55 -33.35 4.43
C LYS A 11 -41.67 -33.14 3.39
N ARG A 12 -41.61 -32.04 2.64
CA ARG A 12 -42.47 -31.76 1.49
C ARG A 12 -41.72 -30.94 0.45
N SER A 13 -41.79 -31.35 -0.81
CA SER A 13 -41.29 -30.57 -1.95
C SER A 13 -42.36 -29.61 -2.43
N PHE A 14 -41.96 -28.48 -3.01
CA PHE A 14 -42.89 -27.60 -3.72
C PHE A 14 -43.57 -28.28 -4.92
N ALA A 15 -42.95 -29.32 -5.49
CA ALA A 15 -43.55 -30.11 -6.55
C ALA A 15 -44.79 -30.90 -6.08
N ASP A 16 -44.89 -31.16 -4.77
CA ASP A 16 -45.99 -31.92 -4.16
C ASP A 16 -47.07 -31.02 -3.55
N VAL A 17 -46.97 -29.70 -3.74
CA VAL A 17 -47.98 -28.75 -3.25
C VAL A 17 -49.12 -28.66 -4.28
N PRO A 18 -50.37 -29.00 -3.91
CA PRO A 18 -51.49 -29.04 -4.83
C PRO A 18 -51.88 -27.64 -5.29
N VAL A 19 -52.18 -27.53 -6.57
CA VAL A 19 -52.82 -26.37 -7.20
C VAL A 19 -54.25 -26.77 -7.50
N ASN A 20 -55.21 -26.04 -6.91
CA ASN A 20 -56.63 -26.28 -7.12
C ASN A 20 -57.06 -25.76 -8.51
N GLY A 21 -58.25 -26.16 -8.97
CA GLY A 21 -58.76 -25.81 -10.30
C GLY A 21 -59.01 -24.32 -10.54
N ASP A 22 -59.04 -23.50 -9.50
CA ASP A 22 -59.10 -22.03 -9.54
C ASP A 22 -57.71 -21.37 -9.45
N ASN A 23 -56.65 -22.16 -9.61
CA ASN A 23 -55.26 -21.78 -9.39
C ASN A 23 -54.93 -21.36 -7.94
N SER A 24 -55.79 -21.67 -6.95
CA SER A 24 -55.45 -21.47 -5.54
C SER A 24 -54.46 -22.54 -5.06
N ILE A 25 -53.61 -22.17 -4.11
CA ILE A 25 -52.60 -23.05 -3.51
C ILE A 25 -52.97 -23.28 -2.05
N SER A 26 -52.86 -24.53 -1.59
CA SER A 26 -53.06 -24.85 -0.17
C SER A 26 -52.01 -24.13 0.69
N THR A 27 -52.47 -23.18 1.52
CA THR A 27 -51.59 -22.38 2.39
C THR A 27 -50.78 -23.26 3.34
N THR A 28 -51.41 -24.27 3.95
CA THR A 28 -50.75 -25.18 4.89
C THR A 28 -49.61 -25.94 4.21
N GLU A 29 -49.85 -26.52 3.04
CA GLU A 29 -48.85 -27.33 2.35
C GLU A 29 -47.71 -26.48 1.76
N PHE A 30 -48.03 -25.27 1.30
CA PHE A 30 -47.03 -24.31 0.86
C PHE A 30 -46.11 -23.88 2.01
N LEU A 31 -46.67 -23.63 3.21
CA LEU A 31 -45.87 -23.30 4.39
C LEU A 31 -44.99 -24.47 4.83
N GLU A 32 -45.49 -25.71 4.78
CA GLU A 32 -44.67 -26.91 5.06
C GLU A 32 -43.51 -27.09 4.08
N ALA A 33 -43.74 -26.85 2.78
CA ALA A 33 -42.67 -26.89 1.78
C ALA A 33 -41.65 -25.76 2.00
N SER A 34 -42.12 -24.57 2.37
CA SER A 34 -41.27 -23.41 2.67
C SER A 34 -40.40 -23.64 3.90
N GLU A 35 -40.96 -24.22 4.97
CA GLU A 35 -40.21 -24.60 6.17
C GLU A 35 -39.18 -25.69 5.85
N SER A 36 -39.56 -26.69 5.04
CA SER A 36 -38.65 -27.75 4.58
C SER A 36 -37.44 -27.17 3.83
N LEU A 37 -37.66 -26.21 2.93
CA LEU A 37 -36.59 -25.53 2.19
C LEU A 37 -35.66 -24.71 3.12
N SER A 38 -36.17 -24.16 4.22
CA SER A 38 -35.37 -23.36 5.16
C SER A 38 -34.19 -24.16 5.75
N THR A 39 -34.32 -25.49 5.86
CA THR A 39 -33.26 -26.37 6.35
C THR A 39 -32.00 -26.39 5.45
N LEU A 40 -32.12 -25.93 4.20
CA LEU A 40 -30.97 -25.72 3.30
C LEU A 40 -29.98 -24.70 3.90
N PHE A 41 -30.51 -23.66 4.54
CA PHE A 41 -29.66 -22.63 5.15
C PHE A 41 -28.87 -23.21 6.32
N ASP A 42 -29.43 -24.14 7.09
CA ASP A 42 -28.72 -24.78 8.19
C ASP A 42 -27.63 -25.74 7.68
N LEU A 43 -27.90 -26.48 6.60
CA LEU A 43 -26.87 -27.27 5.92
C LEU A 43 -25.72 -26.38 5.43
N SER A 44 -26.03 -25.20 4.89
CA SER A 44 -25.02 -24.23 4.42
C SER A 44 -24.19 -23.66 5.57
N LYS A 45 -24.80 -23.39 6.73
CA LYS A 45 -24.11 -22.91 7.93
C LYS A 45 -23.17 -23.99 8.46
N GLU A 46 -23.63 -25.24 8.54
CA GLU A 46 -22.81 -26.36 9.00
C GLU A 46 -21.63 -26.63 8.06
N ARG A 47 -21.83 -26.54 6.74
CA ARG A 47 -20.73 -26.64 5.76
C ARG A 47 -19.67 -25.56 6.00
N ARG A 48 -20.09 -24.30 6.20
CA ARG A 48 -19.16 -23.20 6.51
C ARG A 48 -18.44 -23.44 7.83
N ARG A 49 -19.15 -23.90 8.87
CA ARG A 49 -18.56 -24.20 10.19
C ARG A 49 -17.47 -25.28 10.10
N ARG A 50 -17.72 -26.36 9.35
CA ARG A 50 -16.70 -27.39 9.08
C ARG A 50 -15.49 -26.82 8.36
N LYS A 51 -15.72 -25.96 7.37
CA LYS A 51 -14.61 -25.34 6.63
C LYS A 51 -13.77 -24.42 7.51
N VAL A 52 -14.41 -23.65 8.39
CA VAL A 52 -13.73 -22.82 9.39
C VAL A 52 -12.86 -23.70 10.29
N GLU A 53 -13.37 -24.83 10.78
CA GLU A 53 -12.61 -25.73 11.64
C GLU A 53 -11.42 -26.38 10.92
N GLU A 54 -11.58 -26.81 9.67
CA GLU A 54 -10.45 -27.29 8.84
C GLU A 54 -9.35 -26.24 8.69
N LEU A 55 -9.75 -24.99 8.39
CA LEU A 55 -8.82 -23.89 8.22
C LEU A 55 -8.15 -23.49 9.53
N ARG A 56 -8.86 -23.55 10.65
CA ARG A 56 -8.32 -23.33 12.00
C ARG A 56 -7.21 -24.32 12.31
N LYS A 57 -7.47 -25.63 12.12
CA LYS A 57 -6.46 -26.70 12.30
C LYS A 57 -5.25 -26.52 11.37
N LEU A 58 -5.48 -26.15 10.12
CA LEU A 58 -4.39 -25.88 9.16
C LEU A 58 -3.54 -24.67 9.61
N GLY A 59 -4.19 -23.63 10.15
CA GLY A 59 -3.53 -22.47 10.72
C GLY A 59 -2.66 -22.85 11.91
N GLU A 60 -3.19 -23.62 12.86
CA GLU A 60 -2.46 -24.13 14.02
C GLU A 60 -1.22 -24.94 13.61
N LEU A 61 -1.35 -25.86 12.64
CA LEU A 61 -0.20 -26.63 12.11
C LEU A 61 0.91 -25.75 11.52
N ARG A 62 0.58 -24.52 11.09
CA ARG A 62 1.52 -23.55 10.53
C ARG A 62 1.92 -22.46 11.54
N GLY A 63 1.57 -22.62 12.81
CA GLY A 63 1.87 -21.66 13.88
C GLY A 63 1.00 -20.40 13.86
N PHE A 64 -0.09 -20.37 13.08
CA PHE A 64 -1.07 -19.28 13.08
C PHE A 64 -2.16 -19.53 14.12
N THR A 65 -1.76 -19.58 15.40
CA THR A 65 -2.66 -19.86 16.54
C THR A 65 -3.47 -18.62 16.93
N GLU A 66 -4.51 -18.80 17.75
CA GLU A 66 -5.27 -17.68 18.33
C GLU A 66 -4.39 -16.82 19.24
N GLU A 67 -3.52 -17.45 20.03
CA GLU A 67 -2.53 -16.77 20.87
C GLU A 67 -1.59 -15.90 20.02
N TYR A 68 -1.05 -16.44 18.92
CA TYR A 68 -0.25 -15.67 17.97
C TYR A 68 -1.03 -14.48 17.43
N GLN A 69 -2.30 -14.65 17.03
CA GLN A 69 -3.12 -13.57 16.50
C GLN A 69 -3.36 -12.47 17.54
N GLN A 70 -3.66 -12.83 18.79
CA GLN A 70 -3.83 -11.88 19.89
C GLN A 70 -2.53 -11.13 20.19
N GLU A 71 -1.40 -11.85 20.24
CA GLU A 71 -0.09 -11.22 20.40
C GLU A 71 0.24 -10.26 19.26
N GLN A 72 -0.06 -10.61 18.00
CA GLN A 72 0.15 -9.72 16.87
C GLN A 72 -0.78 -8.50 16.91
N GLY A 73 -2.04 -8.68 17.34
CA GLY A 73 -3.00 -7.58 17.49
C GLY A 73 -2.60 -6.54 18.54
N ASN A 74 -1.83 -6.96 19.55
CA ASN A 74 -1.32 -6.08 20.61
C ASN A 74 0.02 -5.40 20.25
N LYS A 75 0.67 -5.79 19.15
CA LYS A 75 1.91 -5.16 18.70
C LYS A 75 1.59 -3.92 17.88
N GLU A 76 2.39 -2.85 18.03
CA GLU A 76 2.34 -1.74 17.09
C GLU A 76 2.52 -2.29 15.67
N SER A 77 1.67 -1.83 14.75
CA SER A 77 1.71 -2.26 13.35
C SER A 77 3.09 -2.00 12.77
N ARG A 78 3.90 -3.05 12.68
CA ARG A 78 5.15 -3.00 11.91
C ARG A 78 4.75 -2.85 10.45
N VAL A 79 4.98 -1.68 9.87
CA VAL A 79 4.80 -1.47 8.43
C VAL A 79 5.72 -2.46 7.72
N CYS A 80 5.15 -3.54 7.20
CA CYS A 80 5.89 -4.53 6.43
C CYS A 80 6.06 -3.98 5.01
N HIS A 81 7.24 -3.45 4.72
CA HIS A 81 7.58 -3.08 3.35
C HIS A 81 7.93 -4.34 2.57
N LYS A 82 7.39 -4.49 1.35
CA LYS A 82 7.80 -5.56 0.44
C LYS A 82 9.32 -5.51 0.28
N GLN A 83 9.99 -6.66 0.36
CA GLN A 83 11.40 -6.75 0.02
C GLN A 83 11.59 -6.25 -1.41
N ARG A 84 12.54 -5.33 -1.59
CA ARG A 84 12.89 -4.78 -2.90
C ARG A 84 13.92 -5.70 -3.56
N ALA A 85 13.95 -5.67 -4.88
CA ALA A 85 15.03 -6.32 -5.61
C ALA A 85 16.36 -5.59 -5.30
N PRO A 86 17.51 -6.29 -5.28
CA PRO A 86 18.80 -5.67 -4.94
C PRO A 86 19.15 -4.45 -5.80
N ALA A 87 18.86 -4.50 -7.10
CA ALA A 87 19.08 -3.38 -8.02
C ALA A 87 18.20 -2.15 -7.69
N THR A 88 17.03 -2.38 -7.08
CA THR A 88 16.17 -1.31 -6.59
C THR A 88 16.76 -0.74 -5.30
N ASP A 89 17.20 -1.56 -4.35
CA ASP A 89 17.82 -1.08 -3.10
C ASP A 89 19.04 -0.19 -3.36
N GLN A 90 19.93 -0.61 -4.26
CA GLN A 90 21.09 0.19 -4.67
C GLN A 90 20.72 1.61 -5.14
N ARG A 91 19.56 1.79 -5.78
CA ARG A 91 19.10 3.12 -6.23
C ARG A 91 18.64 4.00 -5.07
N TYR A 92 18.00 3.40 -4.07
CA TYR A 92 17.55 4.11 -2.87
C TYR A 92 18.76 4.47 -2.01
N ASP A 93 19.69 3.54 -1.82
CA ASP A 93 20.94 3.77 -1.10
C ASP A 93 21.72 4.92 -1.74
N LEU A 94 21.85 4.94 -3.07
CA LEU A 94 22.52 6.04 -3.78
C LEU A 94 21.82 7.39 -3.60
N ALA A 95 20.49 7.41 -3.48
CA ALA A 95 19.75 8.65 -3.22
C ALA A 95 19.98 9.15 -1.79
N VAL A 96 20.02 8.24 -0.81
CA VAL A 96 20.36 8.57 0.59
C VAL A 96 21.80 9.02 0.72
N GLU A 97 22.76 8.35 0.06
CA GLU A 97 24.16 8.76 0.07
C GLU A 97 24.36 10.18 -0.49
N ARG A 98 23.68 10.52 -1.59
CA ARG A 98 23.70 11.90 -2.13
C ARG A 98 23.17 12.91 -1.11
N TRP A 99 22.11 12.56 -0.39
CA TRP A 99 21.57 13.40 0.68
C TRP A 99 22.60 13.58 1.80
N LYS A 100 23.21 12.49 2.29
CA LYS A 100 24.23 12.53 3.35
C LYS A 100 25.41 13.40 2.96
N ILE A 101 25.96 13.21 1.76
CA ILE A 101 27.04 14.04 1.21
C ILE A 101 26.65 15.52 1.18
N TRP A 102 25.43 15.82 0.74
CA TRP A 102 24.94 17.20 0.73
C TRP A 102 24.77 17.77 2.15
N MET A 103 24.27 17.02 3.11
CA MET A 103 24.19 17.45 4.52
C MET A 103 25.57 17.71 5.12
N LEU A 104 26.53 16.83 4.86
CA LEU A 104 27.92 17.02 5.28
C LEU A 104 28.52 18.29 4.66
N SER A 105 28.21 18.61 3.40
CA SER A 105 28.67 19.86 2.76
C SER A 105 28.12 21.13 3.44
N ARG A 106 27.03 20.99 4.21
CA ARG A 106 26.42 22.07 5.00
C ARG A 106 26.89 22.08 6.46
N ASN A 107 27.85 21.22 6.83
CA ASN A 107 28.25 20.97 8.22
C ASN A 107 27.09 20.53 9.12
N GLU A 108 26.12 19.82 8.54
CA GLU A 108 24.96 19.27 9.24
C GLU A 108 25.13 17.76 9.44
N PRO A 109 24.48 17.17 10.47
CA PRO A 109 24.52 15.72 10.66
C PRO A 109 23.96 14.98 9.43
N GLU A 110 24.63 13.91 9.01
CA GLU A 110 24.22 13.11 7.84
C GLU A 110 22.84 12.46 7.99
N ASP A 111 22.47 12.07 9.21
CA ASP A 111 21.20 11.44 9.56
C ASP A 111 20.15 12.46 10.02
N ARG A 112 20.41 13.76 9.85
CA ARG A 112 19.40 14.78 10.10
C ARG A 112 18.15 14.45 9.27
N TYR A 113 17.00 14.62 9.88
CA TYR A 113 15.65 14.24 9.45
C TYR A 113 15.34 12.74 9.48
N PHE A 114 16.31 11.84 9.69
CA PHE A 114 16.05 10.39 9.88
C PHE A 114 15.76 10.04 11.34
N ILE A 115 16.06 10.93 12.28
CA ILE A 115 15.79 10.73 13.71
C ILE A 115 14.30 10.98 14.02
N LYS A 116 13.65 10.07 14.74
CA LYS A 116 12.20 10.15 15.08
C LYS A 116 11.77 11.45 15.78
N LYS A 117 12.67 12.10 16.51
CA LYS A 117 12.40 13.34 17.27
C LYS A 117 12.53 14.61 16.42
N GLU A 118 13.09 14.50 15.22
CA GLU A 118 13.29 15.64 14.34
C GLU A 118 12.06 15.91 13.46
N PRO A 119 11.81 17.17 13.06
CA PRO A 119 10.71 17.49 12.16
C PRO A 119 10.88 16.80 10.79
N ASP A 120 9.81 16.80 10.00
CA ASP A 120 9.90 16.38 8.60
C ASP A 120 10.81 17.35 7.80
N PRO A 121 11.50 16.88 6.75
CA PRO A 121 12.33 17.76 5.93
C PRO A 121 11.45 18.85 5.30
N PRO A 122 11.74 20.15 5.55
CA PRO A 122 10.98 21.23 4.95
C PRO A 122 11.06 21.18 3.42
N ASN A 123 9.99 21.62 2.76
CA ASN A 123 9.93 21.70 1.30
C ASN A 123 11.16 22.42 0.70
N GLN A 124 11.55 23.57 1.27
CA GLN A 124 12.73 24.31 0.82
C GLN A 124 14.03 23.52 0.93
N ILE A 125 14.18 22.68 1.97
CA ILE A 125 15.36 21.82 2.12
C ILE A 125 15.36 20.75 1.03
N LEU A 126 14.21 20.16 0.71
CA LEU A 126 14.09 19.21 -0.40
C LEU A 126 14.40 19.86 -1.75
N LYS A 127 13.97 21.10 -1.98
CA LYS A 127 14.31 21.87 -3.20
C LYS A 127 15.81 22.10 -3.32
N LEU A 128 16.45 22.61 -2.26
CA LEU A 128 17.90 22.84 -2.24
C LEU A 128 18.72 21.55 -2.44
N PHE A 129 18.23 20.43 -1.91
CA PHE A 129 18.84 19.12 -2.17
C PHE A 129 18.82 18.75 -3.66
N LEU A 130 17.69 18.96 -4.34
CA LEU A 130 17.59 18.68 -5.78
C LEU A 130 18.44 19.63 -6.62
N GLU A 131 18.48 20.92 -6.27
CA GLU A 131 19.37 21.89 -6.90
C GLU A 131 20.84 21.47 -6.76
N SER A 132 21.24 21.02 -5.57
CA SER A 132 22.57 20.47 -5.34
C SER A 132 22.83 19.22 -6.19
N TYR A 133 21.86 18.30 -6.29
CA TYR A 133 21.98 17.12 -7.15
C TYR A 133 22.17 17.48 -8.63
N ILE A 134 21.46 18.51 -9.11
CA ILE A 134 21.61 19.03 -10.47
C ILE A 134 23.01 19.64 -10.65
N ALA A 135 23.43 20.52 -9.73
CA ALA A 135 24.69 21.25 -9.80
C ALA A 135 25.93 20.36 -9.69
N GLN A 136 25.88 19.31 -8.86
CA GLN A 136 27.01 18.41 -8.61
C GLN A 136 27.12 17.26 -9.63
N ARG A 137 26.18 17.17 -10.60
CA ARG A 137 26.19 16.08 -11.58
C ARG A 137 27.35 16.26 -12.56
N LYS A 138 28.29 15.31 -12.53
CA LYS A 138 29.36 15.23 -13.54
C LYS A 138 28.76 14.82 -14.90
N GLY A 139 29.02 15.61 -15.93
CA GLY A 139 28.57 15.35 -17.30
C GLY A 139 27.31 16.15 -17.68
N ASN A 140 26.39 15.51 -18.41
CA ASN A 140 25.16 16.17 -18.87
C ASN A 140 24.19 16.47 -17.73
N LEU A 141 23.48 17.59 -17.85
CA LEU A 141 22.41 17.97 -16.94
C LEU A 141 21.36 16.84 -16.82
N PRO A 142 20.86 16.57 -15.60
CA PRO A 142 19.81 15.58 -15.39
C PRO A 142 18.50 16.01 -16.07
N SER A 143 17.74 15.05 -16.60
CA SER A 143 16.35 15.31 -16.99
C SER A 143 15.44 15.46 -15.77
N GLN A 144 14.25 16.04 -15.96
CA GLN A 144 13.28 16.26 -14.86
C GLN A 144 12.87 14.95 -14.24
N HIS A 145 12.60 13.96 -15.09
CA HIS A 145 12.36 12.61 -14.67
C HIS A 145 13.50 12.05 -13.79
N SER A 146 14.77 12.30 -14.12
CA SER A 146 15.89 11.83 -13.30
C SER A 146 15.94 12.48 -11.92
N VAL A 147 15.65 13.79 -11.86
CA VAL A 147 15.61 14.56 -10.61
C VAL A 147 14.45 14.08 -9.73
N CYS A 148 13.23 14.00 -10.28
CA CYS A 148 12.04 13.52 -9.57
C CYS A 148 12.18 12.06 -9.12
N HIS A 149 12.84 11.22 -9.92
CA HIS A 149 13.12 9.83 -9.55
C HIS A 149 14.10 9.76 -8.37
N ASN A 150 15.16 10.58 -8.37
CA ASN A 150 16.09 10.64 -7.24
C ASN A 150 15.39 11.11 -5.96
N LEU A 151 14.54 12.14 -6.04
CA LEU A 151 13.71 12.58 -4.91
C LEU A 151 12.81 11.45 -4.40
N SER A 152 12.12 10.75 -5.31
CA SER A 152 11.19 9.69 -4.97
C SER A 152 11.90 8.53 -4.25
N CYS A 153 13.10 8.16 -4.71
CA CYS A 153 13.94 7.18 -4.03
C CYS A 153 14.34 7.64 -2.63
N PHE A 154 14.81 8.88 -2.48
CA PHE A 154 15.15 9.44 -1.16
C PHE A 154 13.94 9.42 -0.21
N ILE A 155 12.81 9.99 -0.63
CA ILE A 155 11.58 10.04 0.17
C ILE A 155 11.14 8.64 0.55
N GLY A 156 11.18 7.69 -0.37
CA GLY A 156 10.75 6.32 -0.08
C GLY A 156 11.65 5.58 0.93
N GLU A 157 12.94 5.93 1.02
CA GLU A 157 13.81 5.40 2.10
C GLU A 157 13.61 6.15 3.42
N TRP A 158 13.42 7.48 3.35
CA TRP A 158 13.11 8.30 4.52
C TRP A 158 11.79 7.89 5.20
N GLU A 159 10.72 7.67 4.43
CA GLU A 159 9.42 7.22 4.94
C GLU A 159 9.51 5.83 5.58
N LYS A 160 10.30 4.94 4.98
CA LYS A 160 10.55 3.58 5.50
C LYS A 160 11.33 3.61 6.81
N ASN A 161 12.37 4.42 6.92
CA ASN A 161 13.22 4.49 8.11
C ASN A 161 12.56 5.23 9.27
N THR A 162 11.75 6.25 8.97
CA THR A 162 11.11 7.07 10.00
C THR A 162 9.71 6.60 10.36
N CYS A 163 9.10 5.70 9.56
CA CYS A 163 7.68 5.34 9.62
C CYS A 163 6.72 6.53 9.46
N ARG A 164 7.20 7.65 8.90
CA ARG A 164 6.40 8.84 8.61
C ARG A 164 6.01 8.89 7.14
N LYS A 165 5.07 9.77 6.81
CA LYS A 165 4.65 10.02 5.43
C LYS A 165 4.76 11.50 5.12
N LEU A 166 5.47 11.82 4.05
CA LEU A 166 5.49 13.18 3.55
C LEU A 166 4.17 13.45 2.80
N PRO A 167 3.50 14.59 3.03
CA PRO A 167 2.26 14.92 2.32
C PRO A 167 2.44 14.97 0.80
N ASN A 168 1.45 14.48 0.04
CA ASN A 168 1.53 14.42 -1.43
C ASN A 168 1.70 15.80 -2.07
N ASN A 169 1.03 16.83 -1.54
CA ASN A 169 1.18 18.21 -2.03
C ASN A 169 2.63 18.72 -1.92
N VAL A 170 3.39 18.29 -0.91
CA VAL A 170 4.81 18.63 -0.79
C VAL A 170 5.63 17.91 -1.86
N LYS A 171 5.34 16.63 -2.11
CA LYS A 171 6.02 15.84 -3.15
C LYS A 171 5.81 16.44 -4.53
N ASP A 172 4.58 16.84 -4.82
CA ASP A 172 4.19 17.44 -6.09
C ASP A 172 4.84 18.81 -6.29
N ASP A 173 4.82 19.68 -5.27
CA ASP A 173 5.45 21.01 -5.35
C ASP A 173 6.97 20.94 -5.60
N VAL A 174 7.66 20.02 -4.93
CA VAL A 174 9.11 19.84 -5.10
C VAL A 174 9.45 19.32 -6.51
N CYS A 175 8.65 18.38 -7.05
CA CYS A 175 8.89 17.81 -8.39
C CYS A 175 8.54 18.78 -9.53
N VAL A 176 7.50 19.60 -9.36
CA VAL A 176 7.06 20.57 -10.37
C VAL A 176 8.01 21.77 -10.44
N CYS A 177 8.57 22.19 -9.30
CA CYS A 177 9.49 23.34 -9.22
C CYS A 177 10.96 22.98 -9.44
N ALA A 178 11.32 21.72 -9.67
CA ALA A 178 12.71 21.34 -9.96
C ALA A 178 13.18 22.08 -11.24
N PRO A 179 14.21 22.95 -11.16
CA PRO A 179 14.51 23.91 -12.21
C PRO A 179 15.03 23.21 -13.45
N LEU A 180 14.13 22.98 -14.41
CA LEU A 180 14.46 22.56 -15.76
C LEU A 180 13.65 23.38 -16.76
N HIS A 181 14.00 24.66 -16.86
CA HIS A 181 14.16 25.41 -18.11
C HIS A 181 14.27 26.93 -17.84
N PRO A 182 15.08 27.67 -18.62
CA PRO A 182 14.58 28.78 -19.38
C PRO A 182 14.03 28.23 -20.70
N SER A 183 12.76 28.48 -20.98
CA SER A 183 12.24 28.41 -22.34
C SER A 183 13.14 29.27 -23.24
N ASN A 184 13.53 28.73 -24.40
CA ASN A 184 14.44 29.32 -25.40
C ASN A 184 15.94 29.07 -25.15
N GLY A 185 16.39 27.85 -25.49
CA GLY A 185 17.67 27.58 -26.18
C GLY A 185 18.98 28.16 -25.65
N SER A 186 19.00 28.74 -24.45
CA SER A 186 20.14 29.44 -23.88
C SER A 186 20.70 28.56 -22.76
N LYS A 187 21.99 28.22 -22.83
CA LYS A 187 22.69 27.59 -21.69
C LYS A 187 22.55 28.52 -20.49
N LEU A 188 22.24 27.97 -19.30
CA LEU A 188 22.35 28.69 -18.04
C LEU A 188 23.76 29.28 -17.95
N THR A 189 23.84 30.59 -17.81
CA THR A 189 25.09 31.30 -17.68
C THR A 189 25.62 31.19 -16.26
N GLU A 190 26.91 31.40 -16.08
CA GLU A 190 27.56 31.42 -14.76
C GLU A 190 26.91 32.47 -13.82
N LEU A 191 26.38 33.55 -14.40
CA LEU A 191 25.62 34.59 -13.70
C LEU A 191 24.24 34.10 -13.22
N ASP A 192 23.55 33.25 -13.99
CA ASP A 192 22.29 32.65 -13.57
C ASP A 192 22.50 31.72 -12.38
N ILE A 193 23.60 30.97 -12.38
CA ILE A 193 24.00 30.10 -11.28
C ILE A 193 24.38 30.92 -10.04
N GLN A 194 25.19 31.97 -10.19
CA GLN A 194 25.58 32.87 -9.10
C GLN A 194 24.38 33.59 -8.46
N SER A 195 23.42 34.02 -9.27
CA SER A 195 22.18 34.65 -8.79
C SER A 195 21.28 33.68 -8.03
N ILE A 196 21.25 32.39 -8.40
CA ILE A 196 20.48 31.36 -7.69
C ILE A 196 21.10 31.06 -6.31
N PHE A 197 22.44 31.09 -6.22
CA PHE A 197 23.16 30.78 -4.99
C PHE A 197 23.49 32.00 -4.11
N GLY A 198 23.09 33.22 -4.51
CA GLY A 198 23.36 34.45 -3.74
C GLY A 198 24.85 34.72 -3.54
N LEU A 199 25.70 34.24 -4.46
CA LEU A 199 27.14 34.46 -4.45
C LEU A 199 27.42 35.67 -5.35
N ASN A 200 27.75 36.81 -4.75
CA ASN A 200 28.28 37.98 -5.47
C ASN A 200 29.72 37.75 -5.93
#